data_AF-A0A0T7G326-F1
#
_entry.id   AF-A0A0T7G326-F1
#
_cell.length_a   1.000
_cell.length_b   1.000
_cell.length_c   1.000
_cell.angle_alpha   90.00
_cell.angle_beta   90.00
_cell.angle_gamma   90.00
#
_symmetry.space_group_name_H-M   'P 1'
#
loop_
_entity.id
_entity.type
_entity.pdbx_description
1 polymer ?
#
loop_
_entity_poly.entity_id
_entity_poly.type
_entity_poly.pdbx_seq_one_letter_code
_entity_poly.pdbx_strand_id
1 'polypeptide(L)' 'GDLMHKGRVDVSEDMTRHDEERLYQLISNHLHYTGSNRAKEILDRWSEYRPKFRKVMPVEYRRALVEMERMRMGVAAE' A
#
# COMPACT_ATOMS: atom_id res chain seq x y z
N GLY A 1 11.09 -7.95 13.46
CA GLY A 1 12.15 -7.16 12.81
C GLY A 1 11.65 -5.75 12.74
N ASP A 2 12.29 -4.87 13.49
CA ASP A 2 11.78 -3.57 13.90
C ASP A 2 12.02 -2.50 12.81
N LEU A 3 10.97 -2.15 12.06
CA LEU A 3 10.99 -1.03 11.11
C LEU A 3 10.65 0.28 11.85
N MET A 4 11.40 0.58 12.92
CA MET A 4 11.26 1.82 13.68
C MET A 4 11.81 3.02 12.89
N HIS A 5 10.99 3.58 12.01
CA HIS A 5 11.12 4.98 11.62
C HIS A 5 10.43 5.83 12.70
N LYS A 6 11.20 6.25 13.71
CA LYS A 6 10.80 7.15 14.82
C LYS A 6 9.64 8.09 14.46
N GLY A 7 8.40 7.68 14.76
CA GLY A 7 7.19 8.51 14.75
C GLY A 7 6.68 9.08 13.42
N ARG A 8 7.26 8.73 12.25
CA ARG A 8 6.91 9.35 10.96
C ARG A 8 5.99 8.53 10.07
N VAL A 9 5.84 7.24 10.38
CA VAL A 9 5.20 6.28 9.48
C VAL A 9 4.38 5.29 10.28
N ASP A 10 3.15 5.08 9.84
CA ASP A 10 2.24 4.06 10.35
C ASP A 10 2.40 2.80 9.50
N VAL A 11 2.71 1.67 10.13
CA VAL A 11 2.87 0.37 9.46
C VAL A 11 1.70 -0.51 9.88
N SER A 12 0.77 -0.75 8.97
CA SER A 12 -0.42 -1.55 9.23
C SER A 12 -0.32 -2.92 8.57
N GLU A 13 -0.87 -3.93 9.25
CA GLU A 13 -1.14 -5.26 8.68
C GLU A 13 -2.42 -5.27 7.82
N ASP A 14 -3.25 -4.23 7.94
CA ASP A 14 -4.56 -4.12 7.33
C ASP A 14 -4.43 -3.77 5.84
N MET A 15 -4.36 -4.82 5.02
CA MET A 15 -4.48 -4.76 3.56
C MET A 15 -5.95 -4.95 3.19
N THR A 16 -6.60 -3.91 2.67
CA THR A 16 -7.96 -4.06 2.15
C THR A 16 -7.94 -4.89 0.86
N ARG A 17 -9.08 -5.50 0.48
CA ARG A 17 -9.18 -6.24 -0.80
C ARG A 17 -8.70 -5.42 -2.00
N HIS A 18 -9.04 -4.13 -2.03
CA HIS A 18 -8.57 -3.21 -3.07
C HIS A 18 -7.06 -2.98 -3.06
N ASP A 19 -6.44 -2.90 -1.87
CA ASP A 19 -4.98 -2.79 -1.76
C ASP A 19 -4.29 -4.08 -2.26
N GLU A 20 -4.86 -5.25 -1.98
CA GLU A 20 -4.34 -6.54 -2.47
C GLU A 20 -4.40 -6.64 -3.99
N GLU A 21 -5.54 -6.30 -4.60
CA GLU A 21 -5.72 -6.29 -6.06
C GLU A 21 -4.73 -5.34 -6.74
N ARG A 22 -4.57 -4.13 -6.19
CA ARG A 22 -3.62 -3.14 -6.69
C ARG A 22 -2.18 -3.65 -6.58
N LEU A 23 -1.82 -4.24 -5.45
CA LEU A 23 -0.48 -4.77 -5.22
C LEU A 23 -0.16 -5.91 -6.18
N TYR A 24 -1.11 -6.82 -6.40
CA TYR A 24 -0.97 -7.90 -7.37
C TYR A 24 -0.70 -7.35 -8.78
N GLN A 25 -1.46 -6.34 -9.21
CA GLN A 25 -1.26 -5.71 -10.52
C GLN A 25 0.12 -5.07 -10.65
N LEU A 26 0.60 -4.37 -9.62
CA LEU A 26 1.92 -3.75 -9.62
C LEU A 26 3.04 -4.80 -9.74
N ILE A 27 2.93 -5.92 -9.01
CA ILE A 27 3.91 -7.01 -9.06
C ILE A 27 3.85 -7.73 -10.42
N SER A 28 2.65 -7.92 -10.99
CA SER A 28 2.46 -8.46 -12.33
C SER A 28 3.10 -7.60 -13.41
N ASN A 29 2.89 -6.27 -13.35
CA ASN A 29 3.54 -5.34 -14.26
C ASN A 29 5.07 -5.37 -14.09
N HIS A 30 5.56 -5.43 -12.85
CA HIS A 30 6.99 -5.55 -12.58
C HIS A 30 7.57 -6.84 -13.18
N LEU A 31 6.91 -7.98 -13.04
CA LEU A 31 7.30 -9.24 -13.69
C LEU A 31 7.34 -9.08 -15.21
N HIS A 32 6.29 -8.51 -15.81
CA HIS A 32 6.18 -8.32 -17.25
C HIS A 32 7.33 -7.47 -17.81
N TYR A 33 7.64 -6.34 -17.17
CA TYR A 33 8.66 -5.41 -17.66
C TYR A 33 10.10 -5.79 -17.33
N THR A 34 10.33 -6.63 -16.32
CA THR A 34 11.69 -6.92 -15.84
C THR A 34 12.08 -8.40 -15.90
N GLY A 35 11.13 -9.31 -16.07
CA GLY A 35 11.38 -10.75 -15.97
C GLY A 35 11.79 -11.21 -14.56
N SER A 36 11.48 -10.43 -13.52
CA SER A 36 11.90 -10.72 -12.14
C SER A 36 11.41 -12.09 -11.65
N ASN A 37 12.34 -13.04 -11.48
CA ASN A 37 12.05 -14.36 -10.91
C ASN A 37 11.41 -14.28 -9.52
N ARG A 38 11.79 -13.25 -8.74
CA ARG A 38 11.19 -13.02 -7.42
C ARG A 38 9.73 -12.59 -7.54
N ALA A 39 9.40 -11.72 -8.50
CA ALA A 39 8.02 -11.32 -8.76
C ALA A 39 7.17 -12.52 -9.20
N LYS A 40 7.73 -13.39 -10.05
CA LYS A 40 7.10 -14.63 -10.48
C LYS A 40 6.77 -15.54 -9.28
N GLU A 41 7.73 -15.79 -8.41
CA GLU A 41 7.51 -16.62 -7.22
C GLU A 41 6.45 -16.06 -6.28
N ILE A 42 6.42 -14.73 -6.10
CA ILE A 42 5.41 -14.06 -5.27
C ILE A 42 4.00 -14.24 -5.86
N LEU A 43 3.84 -14.11 -7.18
CA LEU A 43 2.56 -14.28 -7.86
C LEU A 43 2.10 -15.74 -7.87
N ASP A 44 3.01 -16.68 -8.15
CA ASP A 44 2.72 -18.11 -8.16
C ASP A 44 2.25 -18.62 -6.79
N ARG A 45 2.75 -18.01 -5.71
CA ARG A 45 2.44 -18.36 -4.31
C ARG A 45 1.71 -17.22 -3.58
N TRP A 46 0.83 -16.51 -4.28
CA TRP A 46 0.23 -15.28 -3.78
C TRP A 46 -0.44 -15.41 -2.41
N SER A 47 -1.23 -16.46 -2.17
CA SER A 47 -1.90 -16.70 -0.88
C SER A 47 -0.93 -16.83 0.31
N GLU A 48 0.30 -17.28 0.08
CA GLU A 48 1.33 -17.41 1.10
C GLU A 48 2.12 -16.12 1.31
N TYR A 49 2.24 -15.30 0.27
CA TYR A 49 3.00 -14.05 0.30
C TYR A 49 2.15 -12.83 0.69
N ARG A 50 0.86 -12.80 0.33
CA ARG A 50 -0.05 -11.70 0.65
C ARG A 50 -0.04 -11.28 2.14
N PRO A 51 -0.05 -12.20 3.15
CA PRO A 51 -0.05 -11.77 4.56
C PRO A 51 1.30 -11.20 5.02
N LYS A 52 2.36 -11.32 4.22
CA LYS A 52 3.70 -10.83 4.54
C LYS A 52 3.90 -9.37 4.12
N PHE A 53 3.00 -8.81 3.30
CA PHE A 53 3.06 -7.40 2.92
C PHE A 53 2.53 -6.51 4.04
N ARG A 54 3.17 -5.36 4.22
CA ARG A 54 2.77 -4.34 5.18
C ARG A 54 2.45 -3.06 4.42
N LYS A 55 1.31 -2.47 4.73
CA LYS A 55 0.94 -1.15 4.21
C LYS A 55 1.66 -0.11 5.04
N VAL A 56 2.50 0.68 4.38
CA VAL A 56 3.30 1.72 5.01
C VAL A 56 2.74 3.07 4.59
N MET A 57 2.10 3.78 5.51
CA MET A 57 1.52 5.10 5.26
C MET A 57 2.24 6.14 6.12
N PRO A 58 2.93 7.13 5.51
CA PRO A 58 3.50 8.23 6.26
C PRO A 58 2.42 9.00 7.01
N VAL A 59 2.67 9.36 8.26
CA VAL A 59 1.70 10.02 9.15
C VAL A 59 1.28 11.37 8.57
N GLU A 60 2.23 12.14 8.07
CA GLU A 60 1.98 13.44 7.44
C GLU A 60 1.20 13.30 6.14
N TYR A 61 1.42 12.21 5.38
CA TYR A 61 0.65 11.94 4.16
C TYR A 61 -0.81 11.59 4.48
N ARG A 62 -1.05 10.79 5.53
CA ARG A 62 -2.41 10.52 6.02
C ARG A 62 -3.11 11.82 6.44
N ARG A 63 -2.43 12.70 7.17
CA ARG A 63 -2.98 14.01 7.58
C ARG A 63 -3.35 14.87 6.37
N ALA A 64 -2.45 15.01 5.40
CA ALA A 64 -2.70 15.77 4.19
C ALA A 64 -3.90 15.24 3.40
N LEU A 65 -4.06 13.91 3.27
CA LEU A 65 -5.22 13.33 2.60
C LEU A 65 -6.54 13.65 3.31
N VAL A 66 -6.59 13.56 4.64
CA VAL A 66 -7.77 13.92 5.44
C VAL A 66 -8.09 15.41 5.32
N GLU A 67 -7.07 16.27 5.30
CA GLU A 67 -7.25 17.70 5.15
C GLU A 67 -7.76 18.07 3.75
N MET A 68 -7.23 17.42 2.70
CA MET A 68 -7.74 17.56 1.33
C MET A 68 -9.18 17.08 1.20
N GLU A 69 -9.56 15.97 1.84
CA GLU A 69 -10.94 15.47 1.84
C GLU A 69 -11.88 16.45 2.58
N ARG A 70 -11.46 16.99 3.71
CA ARG A 70 -12.22 18.01 4.46
C ARG A 70 -12.39 19.30 3.67
N MET A 71 -11.34 19.79 3.01
CA MET A 71 -11.44 20.95 2.11
C MET A 71 -12.43 20.67 0.98
N ARG A 72 -12.39 19.48 0.38
CA ARG A 72 -13.30 19.10 -0.70
C ARG A 72 -14.77 19.02 -0.25
N MET A 73 -15.03 18.59 0.99
CA MET A 73 -16.39 18.56 1.55
C MET A 73 -16.86 19.94 2.04
N GLY A 74 -15.98 20.79 2.55
CA GLY A 74 -16.31 22.16 2.98
C GLY A 74 -16.72 23.07 1.82
N VAL A 75 -16.08 22.92 0.65
CA VAL A 75 -16.42 23.68 -0.58
C VAL A 75 -17.77 23.26 -1.18
N ALA A 76 -18.26 22.05 -0.89
CA ALA A 76 -19.54 21.56 -1.39
C ALA A 76 -20.75 21.96 -0.51
N ALA A 77 -20.50 22.57 0.64
CA ALA A 77 -21.52 22.97 1.62
C ALA A 77 -21.76 24.50 1.68
N GLU A 78 -21.13 25.26 0.78
CA GLU A 78 -21.32 26.71 0.61
C GLU A 78 -22.04 27.04 -0.71
#